data_AF-A0A674BR06-F1
#
_entry.id   AF-A0A674BR06-F1
#
_cell.length_a   1.000
_cell.length_b   1.000
_cell.length_c   1.000
_cell.angle_alpha   90.00
_cell.angle_beta   90.00
_cell.angle_gamma   90.00
#
_symmetry.space_group_name_H-M   'P 1'
#
loop_
_entity.id
_entity.type
_entity.pdbx_description
1 polymer ?
#
loop_
_entity_poly.entity_id
_entity_poly.type
_entity_poly.pdbx_seq_one_letter_code
_entity_poly.pdbx_strand_id
1 'polypeptide(L)'
;LRGRKKMEGHIFSAELGLSLPLLLLPSPDALQNQDSNAAAAYSGPLEHYNSLVRDESLQEDPHQKAVVQTLDKMHKTLRGYNNQPTSLFSKFFSKPKPPKGYYIYGDVGTGKTMVMDMFYSHVETEKKKRVHFHGFMLDVHNRIHRLKKSLPKRKAGRMARVYDPIAPIAEEISEEACLLCFDEFQVTDIADAMILKQLFENLFKNGVVVVATSNRPPEDLYKNGLQRVNFVPFIAVLKNYCQELRLDSGIDYRRRNRPSAGKLYFLSSEPCVEAILDKMFDELAFKQNDITRPRTLKLLAREVSLMKTCGTIADCTFEELCDRPLGASDYLEISRQFDTVFIRNIPLLTMNKKTQARRLITLIDAFYDHKVRVVILADHPLDDIFVHDGDHEHHHHELMDDLNLKKDAASELSIFSGAEEIFAFQRTVSRLTEMQTEEYWLEGDRSTITT
;
A
#
# COMPACT_ATOMS: atom_id res chain seq x y z
N LEU A 1 -24.84 -58.65 -24.15
CA LEU A 1 -23.46 -58.19 -24.42
C LEU A 1 -23.37 -56.67 -24.24
N ARG A 2 -23.40 -56.21 -22.99
CA ARG A 2 -23.07 -54.84 -22.59
C ARG A 2 -22.60 -54.94 -21.14
N GLY A 3 -21.30 -54.82 -20.93
CA GLY A 3 -20.67 -54.96 -19.63
C GLY A 3 -19.16 -54.87 -19.78
N ARG A 4 -18.54 -54.09 -18.89
CA ARG A 4 -17.10 -53.86 -18.68
C ARG A 4 -16.43 -52.80 -19.56
N LYS A 5 -16.43 -51.57 -19.05
CA LYS A 5 -15.25 -50.69 -18.90
C LYS A 5 -15.64 -49.44 -18.12
N LYS A 6 -15.68 -49.56 -16.79
CA LYS A 6 -15.78 -48.44 -15.85
C LYS A 6 -15.28 -48.92 -14.49
N MET A 7 -13.97 -49.15 -14.38
CA MET A 7 -13.26 -49.36 -13.11
C MET A 7 -11.76 -49.42 -13.43
N GLU A 8 -11.18 -48.25 -13.64
CA GLU A 8 -9.73 -47.97 -13.57
C GLU A 8 -9.62 -46.45 -13.65
N GLY A 9 -9.38 -45.80 -12.51
CA GLY A 9 -9.39 -44.34 -12.41
C GLY A 9 -9.65 -43.79 -11.00
N HIS A 10 -10.02 -44.64 -10.03
CA HIS A 10 -10.27 -44.21 -8.65
C HIS A 10 -9.18 -44.57 -7.65
N ILE A 11 -7.99 -44.98 -8.12
CA ILE A 11 -6.86 -45.27 -7.24
C ILE A 11 -5.66 -44.52 -7.80
N PHE A 12 -5.64 -43.18 -7.67
CA PHE A 12 -4.42 -42.34 -7.69
C PHE A 12 -4.77 -40.85 -7.44
N SER A 13 -5.68 -40.55 -6.51
CA SER A 13 -6.02 -39.17 -6.08
C SER A 13 -5.82 -38.93 -4.58
N ALA A 14 -4.97 -39.72 -3.93
CA ALA A 14 -4.78 -39.66 -2.47
C ALA A 14 -3.49 -38.95 -2.02
N GLU A 15 -2.72 -38.31 -2.91
CA GLU A 15 -1.42 -37.70 -2.55
C GLU A 15 -1.28 -36.19 -2.81
N LEU A 16 -2.35 -35.49 -3.19
CA LEU A 16 -2.36 -34.02 -3.22
C LEU A 16 -3.60 -33.55 -2.48
N GLY A 17 -3.41 -33.19 -1.20
CA GLY A 17 -4.44 -32.76 -0.27
C GLY A 17 -5.07 -31.41 -0.62
N LEU A 18 -5.83 -31.36 -1.71
CA LEU A 18 -6.68 -30.24 -2.08
C LEU A 18 -8.13 -30.72 -2.15
N SER A 19 -8.82 -30.64 -1.01
CA SER A 19 -10.28 -30.70 -0.96
C SER A 19 -10.79 -29.51 -0.14
N LEU A 20 -11.11 -28.40 -0.81
CA LEU A 20 -11.85 -27.28 -0.24
C LEU A 20 -13.35 -27.66 -0.20
N PRO A 21 -14.02 -27.62 0.96
CA PRO A 21 -15.46 -27.85 1.04
C PRO A 21 -16.21 -26.67 0.41
N LEU A 22 -17.15 -26.97 -0.48
CA LEU A 22 -18.11 -26.02 -1.02
C LEU A 22 -19.08 -25.59 0.09
N LEU A 23 -18.82 -24.47 0.76
CA LEU A 23 -19.84 -23.76 1.54
C LEU A 23 -20.41 -22.65 0.67
N LEU A 24 -21.69 -22.79 0.31
CA LEU A 24 -22.48 -21.74 -0.31
C LEU A 24 -22.48 -20.50 0.60
N LEU A 25 -21.80 -19.44 0.17
CA LEU A 25 -21.85 -18.12 0.78
C LEU A 25 -22.30 -17.08 -0.27
N PRO A 26 -22.97 -16.00 0.17
CA PRO A 26 -23.82 -15.18 -0.70
C PRO A 26 -23.01 -14.26 -1.63
N SER A 27 -23.69 -13.79 -2.67
CA SER A 27 -23.18 -13.03 -3.83
C SER A 27 -22.44 -11.72 -3.48
N PRO A 28 -21.64 -11.14 -4.41
CA PRO A 28 -20.69 -10.03 -4.15
C PRO A 28 -21.31 -8.70 -3.73
N ASP A 29 -22.59 -8.46 -4.05
CA ASP A 29 -23.34 -7.33 -3.50
C ASP A 29 -23.49 -7.41 -1.98
N ALA A 30 -23.18 -8.55 -1.37
CA ALA A 30 -23.14 -8.73 0.07
C ALA A 30 -21.87 -8.17 0.72
N LEU A 31 -20.75 -7.95 0.02
CA LEU A 31 -19.49 -7.51 0.68
C LEU A 31 -19.43 -5.99 0.93
N GLN A 32 -19.90 -5.16 0.00
CA GLN A 32 -20.12 -3.73 0.28
C GLN A 32 -21.29 -3.50 1.24
N ASN A 33 -22.27 -4.41 1.26
CA ASN A 33 -23.35 -4.42 2.25
C ASN A 33 -22.95 -5.05 3.59
N GLN A 34 -21.87 -5.83 3.68
CA GLN A 34 -21.41 -6.43 4.93
C GLN A 34 -20.58 -5.45 5.75
N ASP A 35 -19.73 -4.63 5.12
CA ASP A 35 -19.01 -3.57 5.85
C ASP A 35 -19.94 -2.47 6.36
N SER A 36 -21.01 -2.16 5.61
CA SER A 36 -22.05 -1.23 6.06
C SER A 36 -23.02 -1.86 7.07
N ASN A 37 -23.31 -3.17 6.99
CA ASN A 37 -24.08 -3.88 8.01
C ASN A 37 -23.28 -4.14 9.30
N ALA A 38 -21.98 -4.39 9.22
CA ALA A 38 -21.11 -4.53 10.39
C ALA A 38 -20.94 -3.18 11.10
N ALA A 39 -20.75 -2.09 10.35
CA ALA A 39 -20.75 -0.73 10.91
C ALA A 39 -22.10 -0.34 11.55
N ALA A 40 -23.22 -0.92 11.10
CA ALA A 40 -24.54 -0.72 11.71
C ALA A 40 -24.77 -1.59 12.96
N ALA A 41 -24.04 -2.70 13.13
CA ALA A 41 -24.19 -3.61 14.25
C ALA A 41 -23.46 -3.16 15.52
N TYR A 42 -22.43 -2.32 15.38
CA TYR A 42 -21.58 -1.87 16.49
C TYR A 42 -21.66 -0.35 16.69
N SER A 43 -21.65 0.10 17.95
CA SER A 43 -21.77 1.52 18.32
C SER A 43 -20.51 2.36 18.05
N GLY A 44 -19.41 1.73 17.64
CA GLY A 44 -18.14 2.38 17.36
C GLY A 44 -16.98 1.40 17.17
N PRO A 45 -15.80 1.91 16.76
CA PRO A 45 -14.65 1.09 16.41
C PRO A 45 -14.15 0.24 17.58
N LEU A 46 -14.24 0.70 18.83
CA LEU A 46 -13.81 -0.09 19.98
C LEU A 46 -14.67 -1.33 20.21
N GLU A 47 -15.98 -1.21 19.99
CA GLU A 47 -16.89 -2.34 20.15
C GLU A 47 -16.66 -3.38 19.05
N HIS A 48 -16.45 -2.94 17.80
CA HIS A 48 -16.08 -3.80 16.70
C HIS A 48 -14.77 -4.56 16.98
N TYR A 49 -13.70 -3.87 17.42
CA TYR A 49 -12.44 -4.51 17.83
C TYR A 49 -12.65 -5.59 18.89
N ASN A 50 -13.40 -5.27 19.95
CA ASN A 50 -13.67 -6.21 21.03
C ASN A 50 -14.56 -7.38 20.58
N SER A 51 -15.36 -7.25 19.51
CA SER A 51 -16.09 -8.37 18.91
C SER A 51 -15.11 -9.31 18.22
N LEU A 52 -14.22 -8.79 17.38
CA LEU A 52 -13.23 -9.60 16.67
C LEU A 52 -12.31 -10.36 17.64
N VAL A 53 -11.96 -9.74 18.77
CA VAL A 53 -11.21 -10.43 19.84
C VAL A 53 -12.03 -11.53 20.51
N ARG A 54 -13.33 -11.30 20.73
CA ARG A 54 -14.24 -12.29 21.33
C ARG A 54 -14.50 -13.48 20.41
N ASP A 55 -14.55 -13.23 19.11
CA ASP A 55 -14.81 -14.23 18.07
C ASP A 55 -13.53 -14.93 17.60
N GLU A 56 -12.39 -14.69 18.28
CA GLU A 56 -11.06 -15.26 18.00
C GLU A 56 -10.49 -14.97 16.59
N SER A 57 -11.13 -14.07 15.83
CA SER A 57 -10.64 -13.60 14.53
C SER A 57 -9.48 -12.62 14.67
N LEU A 58 -9.35 -11.97 15.82
CA LEU A 58 -8.24 -11.09 16.17
C LEU A 58 -7.62 -11.47 17.52
N GLN A 59 -6.30 -11.54 17.57
CA GLN A 59 -5.60 -11.66 18.86
C GLN A 59 -5.53 -10.29 19.55
N GLU A 60 -5.84 -10.25 20.85
CA GLU A 60 -5.80 -9.01 21.61
C GLU A 60 -4.38 -8.43 21.67
N ASP A 61 -4.25 -7.16 21.28
CA ASP A 61 -3.01 -6.38 21.35
C ASP A 61 -3.28 -5.11 22.17
N PRO A 62 -2.63 -4.93 23.34
CA PRO A 62 -2.79 -3.74 24.16
C PRO A 62 -2.49 -2.42 23.43
N HIS A 63 -1.52 -2.42 22.51
CA HIS A 63 -1.14 -1.24 21.74
C HIS A 63 -2.22 -0.89 20.70
N GLN A 64 -2.72 -1.89 19.96
CA GLN A 64 -3.82 -1.66 19.03
C GLN A 64 -5.07 -1.17 19.77
N LYS A 65 -5.42 -1.81 20.90
CA LYS A 65 -6.57 -1.45 21.71
C LYS A 65 -6.50 0.00 22.22
N ALA A 66 -5.33 0.46 22.67
CA ALA A 66 -5.12 1.84 23.10
C ALA A 66 -5.35 2.87 21.97
N VAL A 67 -4.88 2.55 20.75
CA VAL A 67 -5.12 3.39 19.57
C VAL A 67 -6.60 3.39 19.19
N VAL A 68 -7.24 2.21 19.14
CA VAL A 68 -8.68 2.08 18.84
C VAL A 68 -9.54 2.84 19.87
N GLN A 69 -9.22 2.78 21.15
CA GLN A 69 -9.90 3.56 22.20
C GLN A 69 -9.80 5.07 21.96
N THR A 70 -8.67 5.53 21.43
CA THR A 70 -8.46 6.95 21.12
C THR A 70 -9.26 7.35 19.87
N LEU A 71 -9.28 6.51 18.85
CA LEU A 71 -10.10 6.70 17.65
C LEU A 71 -11.60 6.62 17.94
N ASP A 72 -12.04 5.80 18.89
CA ASP A 72 -13.44 5.74 19.34
C ASP A 72 -13.90 7.05 20.00
N LYS A 73 -13.03 7.68 20.80
CA LYS A 73 -13.29 9.03 21.33
C LYS A 73 -13.37 10.07 20.22
N MET A 74 -12.50 9.96 19.22
CA MET A 74 -12.51 10.85 18.05
C MET A 74 -13.79 10.69 17.24
N HIS A 75 -14.20 9.46 16.96
CA HIS A 75 -15.45 9.10 16.30
C HIS A 75 -16.64 9.82 16.94
N LYS A 76 -16.75 9.75 18.26
CA LYS A 76 -17.80 10.44 19.03
C LYS A 76 -17.70 11.97 18.94
N THR A 77 -16.48 12.51 18.89
CA THR A 77 -16.23 13.95 18.77
C THR A 77 -16.53 14.50 17.38
N LEU A 78 -16.33 13.69 16.34
CA LEU A 78 -16.59 14.04 14.94
C LEU A 78 -18.06 13.92 14.55
N ARG A 79 -18.90 13.33 15.40
CA ARG A 79 -20.33 13.19 15.15
C ARG A 79 -20.98 14.56 14.94
N GLY A 80 -21.49 14.82 13.74
CA GLY A 80 -22.08 16.11 13.36
C GLY A 80 -21.07 17.23 13.09
N TYR A 81 -19.77 16.92 12.99
CA TYR A 81 -18.75 17.88 12.61
C TYR A 81 -18.86 18.27 11.14
N ASN A 82 -18.88 19.57 10.85
CA ASN A 82 -18.80 20.11 9.51
C ASN A 82 -17.81 21.29 9.51
N ASN A 83 -16.94 21.33 8.52
CA ASN A 83 -15.96 22.40 8.33
C ASN A 83 -16.56 23.65 7.65
N GLN A 84 -17.77 23.55 7.10
CA GLN A 84 -18.54 24.67 6.54
C GLN A 84 -19.54 25.23 7.56
N PRO A 85 -19.72 26.57 7.60
CA PRO A 85 -20.73 27.18 8.45
C PRO A 85 -22.14 26.78 7.98
N THR A 86 -22.91 26.16 8.86
CA THR A 86 -24.26 25.64 8.58
C THR A 86 -25.34 26.72 8.38
N SER A 87 -25.02 28.01 8.56
CA SER A 87 -25.99 29.10 8.40
C SER A 87 -25.34 30.47 8.11
N LEU A 88 -26.02 31.33 7.34
CA LEU A 88 -25.58 32.71 7.11
C LEU A 88 -25.48 33.53 8.42
N PHE A 89 -26.22 33.13 9.47
CA PHE A 89 -26.15 33.72 10.81
C PHE A 89 -25.00 33.17 11.68
N SER A 90 -24.42 32.01 11.34
CA SER A 90 -23.26 31.47 12.06
C SER A 90 -21.93 32.11 11.65
N LYS A 91 -21.93 33.01 10.65
CA LYS A 91 -20.78 33.87 10.33
C LYS A 91 -20.40 34.83 11.47
N PHE A 92 -21.31 35.08 12.42
CA PHE A 92 -21.08 35.94 13.58
C PHE A 92 -20.65 35.18 14.86
N PHE A 93 -20.70 33.85 14.85
CA PHE A 93 -20.19 33.01 15.95
C PHE A 93 -18.84 32.39 15.56
N SER A 94 -17.91 32.28 16.51
CA SER A 94 -16.59 31.69 16.22
C SER A 94 -16.74 30.28 15.67
N LYS A 95 -16.11 29.98 14.52
CA LYS A 95 -16.05 28.63 13.98
C LYS A 95 -15.67 27.66 15.11
N PRO A 96 -16.42 26.58 15.35
CA PRO A 96 -16.02 25.59 16.35
C PRO A 96 -14.60 25.13 16.01
N LYS A 97 -13.70 25.15 17.00
CA LYS A 97 -12.32 24.72 16.79
C LYS A 97 -12.35 23.28 16.27
N PRO A 98 -11.70 22.98 15.12
CA PRO A 98 -11.63 21.62 14.63
C PRO A 98 -10.97 20.73 15.69
N PRO A 99 -11.44 19.49 15.89
CA PRO A 99 -10.73 18.55 16.74
C PRO A 99 -9.34 18.28 16.17
N LYS A 100 -8.39 17.93 17.05
CA LYS A 100 -7.07 17.51 16.61
C LYS A 100 -7.17 16.18 15.87
N GLY A 101 -6.37 16.06 14.82
CA GLY A 101 -6.16 14.83 14.07
C GLY A 101 -5.29 13.82 14.82
N TYR A 102 -5.03 12.67 14.20
CA TYR A 102 -4.09 11.67 14.73
C TYR A 102 -3.08 11.23 13.67
N TYR A 103 -1.85 11.05 14.11
CA TYR A 103 -0.77 10.49 13.32
C TYR A 103 -0.32 9.17 13.96
N ILE A 104 -0.73 8.06 13.37
CA ILE A 104 -0.49 6.70 13.85
C ILE A 104 0.76 6.17 13.17
N TYR A 105 1.80 5.83 13.94
CA TYR A 105 3.03 5.28 13.38
C TYR A 105 3.54 4.05 14.10
N GLY A 106 4.29 3.22 13.39
CA GLY A 106 4.95 2.04 13.93
C GLY A 106 5.40 1.07 12.84
N ASP A 107 6.02 -0.03 13.23
CA ASP A 107 6.68 -0.95 12.31
C ASP A 107 5.72 -1.67 11.35
N VAL A 108 6.27 -2.33 10.33
CA VAL A 108 5.49 -3.05 9.32
C VAL A 108 4.59 -4.10 9.98
N GLY A 109 3.36 -4.22 9.48
CA GLY A 109 2.49 -5.34 9.85
C GLY A 109 1.92 -5.29 11.25
N THR A 110 2.07 -4.16 11.96
CA THR A 110 1.52 -3.98 13.31
C THR A 110 0.00 -3.76 13.35
N GLY A 111 -0.68 -3.64 12.21
CA GLY A 111 -2.14 -3.48 12.12
C GLY A 111 -2.65 -2.03 12.02
N LYS A 112 -1.79 -1.07 11.63
CA LYS A 112 -2.17 0.35 11.46
C LYS A 112 -3.34 0.56 10.49
N THR A 113 -3.27 -0.09 9.33
CA THR A 113 -4.32 -0.02 8.30
C THR A 113 -5.64 -0.60 8.83
N MET A 114 -5.62 -1.77 9.48
CA MET A 114 -6.81 -2.35 10.12
C MET A 114 -7.48 -1.39 11.13
N VAL A 115 -6.69 -0.75 12.00
CA VAL A 115 -7.22 0.20 12.98
C VAL A 115 -7.79 1.46 12.32
N MET A 116 -7.16 1.93 11.24
CA MET A 116 -7.70 3.02 10.40
C MET A 116 -9.01 2.61 9.73
N ASP A 117 -9.11 1.39 9.22
CA ASP A 117 -10.28 0.87 8.50
C ASP A 117 -11.49 0.80 9.40
N MET A 118 -11.28 0.28 10.60
CA MET A 118 -12.30 0.19 11.64
C MET A 118 -12.82 1.57 12.04
N PHE A 119 -11.93 2.56 12.16
CA PHE A 119 -12.34 3.94 12.44
C PHE A 119 -13.11 4.55 11.26
N TYR A 120 -12.60 4.39 10.03
CA TYR A 120 -13.20 4.97 8.83
C TYR A 120 -14.59 4.39 8.54
N SER A 121 -14.81 3.10 8.80
CA SER A 121 -16.12 2.47 8.59
C SER A 121 -17.18 3.00 9.55
N HIS A 122 -16.82 3.30 10.80
CA HIS A 122 -17.78 3.73 11.83
C HIS A 122 -18.02 5.24 11.84
N VAL A 123 -17.07 6.07 11.38
CA VAL A 123 -17.22 7.53 11.50
C VAL A 123 -18.43 8.10 10.74
N GLU A 124 -19.40 8.61 11.51
CA GLU A 124 -20.61 9.28 11.05
C GLU A 124 -20.30 10.71 10.57
N THR A 125 -19.63 10.82 9.43
CA THR A 125 -19.34 12.11 8.78
C THR A 125 -19.55 11.96 7.27
N GLU A 126 -20.45 12.77 6.70
CA GLU A 126 -20.82 12.67 5.28
C GLU A 126 -19.66 13.03 4.35
N LYS A 127 -18.81 13.99 4.75
CA LYS A 127 -17.66 14.47 3.97
C LYS A 127 -16.35 13.85 4.46
N LYS A 128 -16.20 12.54 4.31
CA LYS A 128 -14.94 11.81 4.61
C LYS A 128 -14.32 11.23 3.35
N LYS A 129 -12.99 11.21 3.29
CA LYS A 129 -12.24 10.62 2.18
C LYS A 129 -11.05 9.85 2.72
N ARG A 130 -10.90 8.60 2.29
CA ARG A 130 -9.71 7.78 2.51
C ARG A 130 -8.91 7.65 1.23
N VAL A 131 -7.61 7.91 1.30
CA VAL A 131 -6.70 7.88 0.14
C VAL A 131 -5.29 7.48 0.56
N HIS A 132 -4.57 6.79 -0.33
CA HIS A 132 -3.12 6.65 -0.21
C HIS A 132 -2.45 8.00 -0.44
N PHE A 133 -1.42 8.30 0.36
CA PHE A 133 -0.77 9.61 0.34
C PHE A 133 -0.16 9.96 -1.04
N HIS A 134 0.51 9.01 -1.69
CA HIS A 134 1.07 9.24 -3.03
C HIS A 134 -0.01 9.56 -4.08
N GLY A 135 -1.12 8.82 -4.06
CA GLY A 135 -2.27 9.08 -4.95
C GLY A 135 -2.89 10.46 -4.71
N PHE A 136 -2.98 10.88 -3.45
CA PHE A 136 -3.42 12.23 -3.09
C PHE A 136 -2.49 13.31 -3.64
N MET A 137 -1.16 13.15 -3.49
CA MET A 137 -0.20 14.13 -4.00
C MET A 137 -0.24 14.22 -5.53
N LEU A 138 -0.43 13.11 -6.23
CA LEU A 138 -0.61 13.10 -7.68
C LEU A 138 -1.86 13.90 -8.11
N ASP A 139 -2.99 13.73 -7.41
CA ASP A 139 -4.20 14.53 -7.65
C ASP A 139 -3.95 16.03 -7.42
N VAL A 140 -3.29 16.38 -6.31
CA VAL A 140 -2.92 17.76 -5.98
C VAL A 140 -2.06 18.39 -7.09
N HIS A 141 -1.02 17.70 -7.56
CA HIS A 141 -0.18 18.19 -8.65
C HIS A 141 -0.95 18.36 -9.97
N ASN A 142 -1.86 17.43 -10.27
CA ASN A 142 -2.74 17.53 -11.44
C ASN A 142 -3.66 18.77 -11.36
N ARG A 143 -4.23 19.05 -10.19
CA ARG A 143 -5.06 20.24 -9.96
C ARG A 143 -4.24 21.52 -10.07
N ILE A 144 -3.04 21.56 -9.47
CA ILE A 144 -2.09 22.69 -9.59
C ILE A 144 -1.75 22.95 -11.05
N HIS A 145 -1.46 21.90 -11.82
CA HIS A 145 -1.13 22.00 -13.24
C HIS A 145 -2.33 22.50 -14.08
N ARG A 146 -3.54 22.01 -13.80
CA ARG A 146 -4.79 22.48 -14.42
C ARG A 146 -5.01 23.97 -14.17
N LEU A 147 -4.84 24.41 -12.92
CA LEU A 147 -4.97 25.81 -12.52
C LEU A 147 -3.90 26.69 -13.18
N LYS A 148 -2.64 26.22 -13.26
CA LYS A 148 -1.58 26.93 -13.97
C LYS A 148 -1.87 27.09 -15.46
N LYS A 149 -2.53 26.13 -16.10
CA LYS A 149 -2.94 26.19 -17.52
C LYS A 149 -4.09 27.16 -17.78
N SER A 150 -5.03 27.31 -16.84
CA SER A 150 -6.17 28.22 -17.00
C SER A 150 -5.80 29.69 -16.76
N LEU A 151 -4.66 29.97 -16.11
CA LEU A 151 -4.16 31.32 -15.89
C LEU A 151 -3.53 31.91 -17.18
N PRO A 152 -3.73 33.21 -17.47
CA PRO A 152 -3.12 33.86 -18.63
C PRO A 152 -1.58 33.77 -18.60
N LYS A 153 -0.95 33.48 -19.75
CA LYS A 153 0.52 33.52 -19.89
C LYS A 153 1.03 34.90 -19.45
N ARG A 154 1.83 34.93 -18.38
CA ARG A 154 2.36 36.18 -17.79
C ARG A 154 3.14 36.97 -18.85
N LYS A 155 2.80 38.25 -19.05
CA LYS A 155 3.67 39.19 -19.75
C LYS A 155 4.88 39.49 -18.85
N ALA A 156 6.09 39.23 -19.35
CA ALA A 156 7.33 39.62 -18.68
C ALA A 156 7.36 41.15 -18.55
N GLY A 157 7.32 41.69 -17.32
CA GLY A 157 7.53 43.13 -17.09
C GLY A 157 6.71 43.80 -15.99
N ARG A 158 5.72 43.16 -15.37
CA ARG A 158 5.11 43.68 -14.13
C ARG A 158 5.36 42.68 -13.00
N MET A 159 5.83 43.18 -11.86
CA MET A 159 5.93 42.43 -10.60
C MET A 159 4.54 41.89 -10.21
N ALA A 160 4.17 40.77 -10.81
CA ALA A 160 2.97 40.03 -10.46
C ALA A 160 3.24 39.38 -9.11
N ARG A 161 2.41 39.69 -8.10
CA ARG A 161 2.37 38.92 -6.85
C ARG A 161 2.43 37.44 -7.19
N VAL A 162 3.29 36.69 -6.50
CA VAL A 162 3.40 35.24 -6.63
C VAL A 162 2.01 34.68 -6.32
N TYR A 163 1.25 34.35 -7.37
CA TYR A 163 -0.06 33.73 -7.22
C TYR A 163 0.17 32.37 -6.58
N ASP A 164 -0.36 32.17 -5.39
CA ASP A 164 -0.30 30.92 -4.66
C ASP A 164 -1.33 29.94 -5.24
N PRO A 165 -0.93 28.91 -5.99
CA PRO A 165 -1.86 27.94 -6.53
C PRO A 165 -2.33 26.95 -5.45
N ILE A 166 -1.72 26.92 -4.26
CA ILE A 166 -2.00 25.91 -3.23
C ILE A 166 -3.25 26.25 -2.42
N ALA A 167 -3.42 27.52 -2.03
CA ALA A 167 -4.60 27.96 -1.29
C ALA A 167 -5.94 27.60 -1.96
N PRO A 168 -6.19 27.87 -3.26
CA PRO A 168 -7.46 27.50 -3.89
C PRO A 168 -7.66 25.98 -4.00
N ILE A 169 -6.59 25.20 -4.17
CA ILE A 169 -6.68 23.74 -4.19
C ILE A 169 -7.00 23.18 -2.80
N ALA A 170 -6.43 23.74 -1.74
CA ALA A 170 -6.77 23.38 -0.37
C ALA A 170 -8.23 23.74 -0.02
N GLU A 171 -8.76 24.83 -0.57
CA GLU A 171 -10.16 25.21 -0.44
C GLU A 171 -11.07 24.18 -1.14
N GLU A 172 -10.81 23.85 -2.40
CA GLU A 172 -11.54 22.82 -3.16
C GLU A 172 -11.56 21.46 -2.41
N ILE A 173 -10.40 21.01 -1.92
CA ILE A 173 -10.30 19.76 -1.15
C ILE A 173 -11.11 19.83 0.15
N SER A 174 -11.12 20.99 0.82
CA SER A 174 -11.90 21.17 2.05
C SER A 174 -13.42 21.18 1.80
N GLU A 175 -13.86 21.57 0.60
CA GLU A 175 -15.28 21.48 0.22
C GLU A 175 -15.71 20.02 -0.02
N GLU A 176 -14.80 19.20 -0.56
CA GLU A 176 -14.98 17.76 -0.80
C GLU A 176 -14.97 16.95 0.51
N ALA A 177 -14.02 17.22 1.41
CA ALA A 177 -13.79 16.42 2.60
C ALA A 177 -13.45 17.27 3.84
N CYS A 178 -14.17 17.04 4.95
CA CYS A 178 -13.82 17.58 6.26
C CYS A 178 -12.96 16.61 7.09
N LEU A 179 -12.96 15.31 6.75
CA LEU A 179 -12.08 14.30 7.32
C LEU A 179 -11.25 13.63 6.21
N LEU A 180 -9.93 13.75 6.29
CA LEU A 180 -8.98 13.05 5.41
C LEU A 180 -8.28 11.94 6.18
N CYS A 181 -8.47 10.70 5.73
CA CYS A 181 -7.77 9.53 6.23
C CYS A 181 -6.67 9.14 5.23
N PHE A 182 -5.41 9.40 5.57
CA PHE A 182 -4.27 9.03 4.75
C PHE A 182 -3.75 7.66 5.14
N ASP A 183 -3.71 6.75 4.17
CA ASP A 183 -2.94 5.53 4.31
C ASP A 183 -1.52 5.72 3.76
N GLU A 184 -0.57 5.04 4.38
CA GLU A 184 0.84 5.06 4.01
C GLU A 184 1.42 6.46 3.78
N PHE A 185 1.30 7.34 4.78
CA PHE A 185 1.86 8.68 4.76
C PHE A 185 3.39 8.61 4.76
N GLN A 186 3.98 8.63 3.56
CA GLN A 186 5.41 8.65 3.33
C GLN A 186 5.75 9.70 2.27
N VAL A 187 6.79 10.51 2.55
CA VAL A 187 7.26 11.53 1.63
C VAL A 187 8.63 11.10 1.10
N THR A 188 8.74 10.96 -0.23
CA THR A 188 10.00 10.60 -0.89
C THR A 188 10.39 11.61 -1.97
N ASP A 189 9.41 12.25 -2.61
CA ASP A 189 9.64 13.24 -3.66
C ASP A 189 9.92 14.64 -3.08
N ILE A 190 10.91 15.33 -3.63
CA ILE A 190 11.20 16.73 -3.32
C ILE A 190 10.05 17.65 -3.75
N ALA A 191 9.38 17.37 -4.86
CA ALA A 191 8.27 18.17 -5.34
C ALA A 191 7.12 18.21 -4.33
N ASP A 192 6.83 17.07 -3.70
CA ASP A 192 5.85 16.93 -2.63
C ASP A 192 6.30 17.69 -1.39
N ALA A 193 7.55 17.45 -0.97
CA ALA A 193 8.14 18.09 0.21
C ALA A 193 8.08 19.63 0.16
N MET A 194 8.18 20.23 -1.03
CA MET A 194 8.12 21.69 -1.20
C MET A 194 6.73 22.29 -1.01
N ILE A 195 5.65 21.54 -1.26
CA ILE A 195 4.27 22.09 -1.20
C ILE A 195 3.52 21.69 0.07
N LEU A 196 3.95 20.62 0.75
CA LEU A 196 3.21 20.03 1.87
C LEU A 196 2.92 20.99 3.01
N LYS A 197 3.90 21.81 3.41
CA LYS A 197 3.71 22.82 4.46
C LYS A 197 2.50 23.71 4.16
N GLN A 198 2.51 24.32 2.99
CA GLN A 198 1.50 25.29 2.59
C GLN A 198 0.14 24.63 2.36
N LEU A 199 0.13 23.42 1.78
CA LEU A 199 -1.09 22.66 1.55
C LEU A 199 -1.77 22.32 2.88
N PHE A 200 -1.06 21.69 3.80
CA PHE A 200 -1.64 21.25 5.07
C PHE A 200 -1.99 22.42 5.99
N GLU A 201 -1.19 23.50 6.02
CA GLU A 201 -1.58 24.71 6.74
C GLU A 201 -2.93 25.26 6.27
N ASN A 202 -3.18 25.28 4.96
CA ASN A 202 -4.44 25.76 4.41
C ASN A 202 -5.59 24.76 4.68
N LEU A 203 -5.35 23.46 4.55
CA LEU A 203 -6.33 22.42 4.90
C LEU A 203 -6.77 22.55 6.38
N PHE A 204 -5.81 22.67 7.30
CA PHE A 204 -6.09 22.83 8.73
C PHE A 204 -6.79 24.16 9.05
N LYS A 205 -6.42 25.27 8.40
CA LYS A 205 -7.13 26.57 8.52
C LYS A 205 -8.56 26.48 8.00
N ASN A 206 -8.81 25.66 6.99
CA ASN A 206 -10.14 25.38 6.45
C ASN A 206 -10.93 24.36 7.30
N GLY A 207 -10.39 23.90 8.43
CA GLY A 207 -11.08 22.98 9.34
C GLY A 207 -11.04 21.51 8.90
N VAL A 208 -10.15 21.14 8.01
CA VAL A 208 -9.97 19.72 7.66
C VAL A 208 -9.25 19.00 8.80
N VAL A 209 -9.81 17.88 9.22
CA VAL A 209 -9.24 16.98 10.23
C VAL A 209 -8.50 15.86 9.51
N VAL A 210 -7.30 15.52 9.98
CA VAL A 210 -6.45 14.50 9.37
C VAL A 210 -6.25 13.33 10.31
N VAL A 211 -6.44 12.11 9.82
CA VAL A 211 -5.93 10.90 10.45
C VAL A 211 -4.96 10.26 9.46
N ALA A 212 -3.76 9.90 9.89
CA ALA A 212 -2.75 9.33 9.01
C ALA A 212 -2.14 8.07 9.63
N THR A 213 -1.88 7.05 8.81
CA THR A 213 -1.00 5.93 9.16
C THR A 213 0.35 6.12 8.48
N SER A 214 1.45 5.82 9.18
CA SER A 214 2.78 5.80 8.60
C SER A 214 3.62 4.71 9.24
N ASN A 215 4.69 4.32 8.56
CA ASN A 215 5.70 3.48 9.17
C ASN A 215 6.86 4.26 9.78
N ARG A 216 6.81 5.60 9.74
CA ARG A 216 7.84 6.46 10.32
C ARG A 216 7.19 7.46 11.27
N PRO A 217 7.88 7.87 12.35
CA PRO A 217 7.43 9.02 13.13
C PRO A 217 7.52 10.30 12.29
N PRO A 218 6.78 11.37 12.64
CA PRO A 218 6.78 12.64 11.89
C PRO A 218 8.16 13.22 11.63
N GLU A 219 9.09 13.08 12.57
CA GLU A 219 10.47 13.52 12.49
C GLU A 219 11.21 12.91 11.30
N ASP A 220 10.90 11.66 10.96
CA ASP A 220 11.61 10.85 9.98
C ASP A 220 10.89 10.73 8.63
N LEU A 221 9.77 11.43 8.44
CA LEU A 221 8.96 11.41 7.22
C LEU A 221 9.71 11.76 5.92
N TYR A 222 10.71 12.64 6.01
CA TYR A 222 11.57 13.04 4.89
C TYR A 222 13.05 13.03 5.34
N LYS A 223 13.41 12.00 6.11
CA LYS A 223 14.79 11.83 6.58
C LYS A 223 15.72 11.70 5.38
N ASN A 224 16.80 12.48 5.37
CA ASN A 224 17.81 12.51 4.30
C ASN A 224 17.31 12.99 2.92
N GLY A 225 16.08 13.52 2.83
CA GLY A 225 15.56 14.09 1.60
C GLY A 225 16.30 15.36 1.18
N LEU A 226 16.37 15.60 -0.13
CA LEU A 226 17.01 16.78 -0.70
C LEU A 226 16.30 18.05 -0.22
N GLN A 227 17.06 19.06 0.24
CA GLN A 227 16.52 20.28 0.85
C GLN A 227 15.60 20.06 2.08
N ARG A 228 15.87 19.04 2.91
CA ARG A 228 15.10 18.75 4.13
C ARG A 228 14.83 19.96 5.03
N VAL A 229 15.74 20.94 5.08
CA VAL A 229 15.55 22.19 5.85
C VAL A 229 14.23 22.90 5.50
N ASN A 230 13.79 22.82 4.24
CA ASN A 230 12.52 23.40 3.79
C ASN A 230 11.30 22.55 4.20
N PHE A 231 11.49 21.26 4.46
CA PHE A 231 10.46 20.33 4.92
C PHE A 231 10.26 20.36 6.44
N VAL A 232 11.32 20.58 7.23
CA VAL A 232 11.24 20.61 8.72
C VAL A 232 10.08 21.48 9.26
N PRO A 233 9.79 22.67 8.71
CA PRO A 233 8.63 23.46 9.14
C PRO A 233 7.28 22.75 9.00
N PHE A 234 7.11 21.83 8.04
CA PHE A 234 5.88 21.04 7.89
C PHE A 234 5.69 20.08 9.08
N ILE A 235 6.77 19.50 9.62
CA ILE A 235 6.71 18.60 10.77
C ILE A 235 6.08 19.33 11.97
N ALA A 236 6.45 20.59 12.18
CA ALA A 236 5.86 21.42 13.24
C ALA A 236 4.37 21.67 13.01
N VAL A 237 3.95 21.94 11.77
CA VAL A 237 2.53 22.06 11.41
C VAL A 237 1.79 20.76 11.72
N LEU A 238 2.32 19.62 11.28
CA LEU A 238 1.70 18.32 11.51
C LEU A 238 1.52 18.02 13.01
N LYS A 239 2.55 18.23 13.84
CA LYS A 239 2.51 18.04 15.31
C LYS A 239 1.56 19.00 16.03
N ASN A 240 1.34 20.20 15.49
CA ASN A 240 0.42 21.17 16.08
C ASN A 240 -1.04 20.71 15.93
N TYR A 241 -1.39 20.14 14.78
CA TYR A 241 -2.75 19.77 14.43
C TYR A 241 -3.07 18.27 14.64
N CYS A 242 -2.06 17.40 14.69
CA CYS A 242 -2.22 15.97 14.90
C CYS A 242 -1.53 15.52 16.19
N GLN A 243 -2.19 14.64 16.95
CA GLN A 243 -1.58 13.94 18.07
C GLN A 243 -0.93 12.65 17.58
N GLU A 244 0.29 12.39 18.03
CA GLU A 244 1.03 11.18 17.70
C GLU A 244 0.56 9.98 18.52
N LEU A 245 0.33 8.86 17.84
CA LEU A 245 0.01 7.56 18.44
C LEU A 245 0.99 6.52 17.93
N ARG A 246 1.78 5.94 18.83
CA ARG A 246 2.72 4.85 18.49
C ARG A 246 1.99 3.52 18.58
N LEU A 247 1.95 2.79 17.46
CA LEU A 247 1.41 1.44 17.32
C LEU A 247 2.56 0.50 16.97
N ASP A 248 3.32 0.17 18.00
CA ASP A 248 4.51 -0.67 17.92
C ASP A 248 4.40 -1.77 18.95
N SER A 249 3.87 -2.92 18.51
CA SER A 249 3.78 -4.12 19.33
C SER A 249 4.96 -5.07 19.12
N GLY A 250 5.95 -4.69 18.29
CA GLY A 250 7.06 -5.56 17.89
C GLY A 250 6.63 -6.83 17.14
N ILE A 251 5.36 -6.91 16.76
CA ILE A 251 4.72 -8.08 16.18
C ILE A 251 4.25 -7.73 14.78
N ASP A 252 4.74 -8.47 13.80
CA ASP A 252 4.18 -8.47 12.45
C ASP A 252 3.03 -9.50 12.37
N TYR A 253 1.79 -9.01 12.38
CA TYR A 253 0.60 -9.85 12.31
C TYR A 253 0.40 -10.52 10.95
N ARG A 254 1.08 -10.07 9.89
CA ARG A 254 1.05 -10.70 8.57
C ARG A 254 1.84 -12.00 8.52
N ARG A 255 2.86 -12.13 9.38
CA ARG A 255 3.74 -13.30 9.44
C ARG A 255 3.28 -14.37 10.41
N ARG A 256 2.20 -14.14 11.16
CA ARG A 256 1.66 -15.13 12.09
C ARG A 256 0.89 -16.22 11.34
N ASN A 257 1.01 -17.46 11.82
CA ASN A 257 0.43 -18.71 11.30
C ASN A 257 -1.02 -18.58 10.80
N ARG A 258 -1.20 -18.05 9.58
CA ARG A 258 -2.45 -18.13 8.82
C ARG A 258 -2.39 -19.38 7.94
N PRO A 259 -3.53 -20.04 7.68
CA PRO A 259 -3.57 -21.13 6.72
C PRO A 259 -3.03 -20.62 5.38
N SER A 260 -1.99 -21.31 4.90
CA SER A 260 -1.40 -21.01 3.59
C SER A 260 -2.38 -21.46 2.51
N ALA A 261 -2.54 -20.66 1.45
CA ALA A 261 -3.38 -21.00 0.29
C ALA A 261 -2.82 -22.17 -0.55
N GLY A 262 -1.89 -22.95 0.01
CA GLY A 262 -1.05 -23.91 -0.70
C GLY A 262 0.36 -23.36 -0.96
N LYS A 263 1.18 -24.14 -1.66
CA LYS A 263 2.54 -23.75 -2.01
C LYS A 263 2.52 -22.76 -3.18
N LEU A 264 2.79 -21.49 -2.88
CA LEU A 264 2.73 -20.39 -3.84
C LEU A 264 4.07 -19.64 -4.02
N TYR A 265 5.04 -19.94 -3.15
CA TYR A 265 6.42 -19.51 -3.24
C TYR A 265 7.29 -20.75 -3.47
N PHE A 266 8.06 -20.74 -4.54
CA PHE A 266 8.91 -21.84 -4.95
C PHE A 266 10.36 -21.40 -5.09
N LEU A 267 11.27 -22.31 -4.76
CA LEU A 267 12.70 -22.08 -4.96
C LEU A 267 13.17 -22.68 -6.28
N SER A 268 14.01 -21.95 -7.02
CA SER A 268 14.66 -22.42 -8.25
C SER A 268 15.48 -23.70 -8.03
N SER A 269 15.91 -23.95 -6.79
CA SER A 269 16.62 -25.18 -6.39
C SER A 269 15.72 -26.43 -6.31
N GLU A 270 14.40 -26.27 -6.35
CA GLU A 270 13.46 -27.39 -6.24
C GLU A 270 13.34 -28.18 -7.56
N PRO A 271 13.23 -29.52 -7.48
CA PRO A 271 13.12 -30.35 -8.67
C PRO A 271 11.77 -30.13 -9.36
N CYS A 272 11.79 -30.05 -10.69
CA CYS A 272 10.60 -29.98 -11.56
C CYS A 272 9.69 -28.77 -11.30
N VAL A 273 10.17 -27.72 -10.64
CA VAL A 273 9.38 -26.54 -10.27
C VAL A 273 8.74 -25.86 -11.47
N GLU A 274 9.46 -25.71 -12.58
CA GLU A 274 8.94 -25.10 -13.81
C GLU A 274 7.74 -25.87 -14.36
N ALA A 275 7.77 -27.20 -14.34
CA ALA A 275 6.67 -28.04 -14.78
C ALA A 275 5.45 -27.96 -13.84
N ILE A 276 5.69 -27.78 -12.54
CA ILE A 276 4.63 -27.56 -11.54
C ILE A 276 3.95 -26.21 -11.80
N LEU A 277 4.72 -25.16 -12.05
CA LEU A 277 4.20 -23.82 -12.35
C LEU A 277 3.46 -23.78 -13.67
N ASP A 278 3.97 -24.45 -14.70
CA ASP A 278 3.28 -24.57 -15.99
C ASP A 278 1.93 -25.27 -15.83
N LYS A 279 1.89 -26.38 -15.10
CA LYS A 279 0.64 -27.08 -14.80
C LYS A 279 -0.34 -26.20 -14.02
N MET A 280 0.15 -25.46 -13.03
CA MET A 280 -0.67 -24.54 -12.23
C MET A 280 -1.23 -23.40 -13.08
N PHE A 281 -0.41 -22.82 -13.97
CA PHE A 281 -0.86 -21.83 -14.93
C PHE A 281 -1.94 -22.41 -15.86
N ASP A 282 -1.73 -23.60 -16.40
CA ASP A 282 -2.68 -24.25 -17.31
C ASP A 282 -4.02 -24.55 -16.61
N GLU A 283 -4.00 -24.98 -15.35
CA GLU A 283 -5.22 -25.22 -14.56
C GLU A 283 -6.01 -23.93 -14.30
N LEU A 284 -5.32 -22.81 -14.03
CA LEU A 284 -5.97 -21.50 -13.85
C LEU A 284 -6.44 -20.92 -15.19
N ALA A 285 -5.64 -21.07 -16.24
CA ALA A 285 -5.97 -20.64 -17.60
C ALA A 285 -7.16 -21.43 -18.16
N PHE A 286 -7.30 -22.71 -17.84
CA PHE A 286 -8.46 -23.52 -18.24
C PHE A 286 -9.78 -23.01 -17.64
N LYS A 287 -9.73 -22.36 -16.46
CA LYS A 287 -10.90 -21.72 -15.85
C LYS A 287 -11.23 -20.36 -16.48
N GLN A 288 -10.32 -19.80 -17.27
CA GLN A 288 -10.53 -18.57 -18.02
C GLN A 288 -11.18 -18.91 -19.37
N ASN A 289 -12.21 -18.17 -19.75
CA ASN A 289 -12.81 -18.28 -21.09
C ASN A 289 -11.99 -17.50 -22.15
N ASP A 290 -10.66 -17.63 -22.14
CA ASP A 290 -9.74 -16.95 -23.07
C ASP A 290 -8.60 -17.89 -23.51
N ILE A 291 -7.79 -17.46 -24.47
CA ILE A 291 -6.64 -18.18 -24.98
C ILE A 291 -5.33 -17.60 -24.47
N THR A 292 -4.33 -18.47 -24.27
CA THR A 292 -2.98 -18.05 -23.92
C THR A 292 -2.31 -17.34 -25.10
N ARG A 293 -1.92 -16.07 -24.93
CA ARG A 293 -1.24 -15.26 -25.94
C ARG A 293 -0.38 -14.14 -25.33
N PRO A 294 0.57 -13.58 -26.09
CA PRO A 294 1.20 -12.32 -25.73
C PRO A 294 0.17 -11.19 -25.72
N ARG A 295 0.27 -10.27 -24.75
CA ARG A 295 -0.61 -9.10 -24.63
C ARG A 295 0.21 -7.85 -24.43
N THR A 296 -0.06 -6.84 -25.24
CA THR A 296 0.59 -5.53 -25.14
C THR A 296 -0.36 -4.53 -24.49
N LEU A 297 0.04 -4.00 -23.35
CA LEU A 297 -0.68 -2.96 -22.62
C LEU A 297 -0.27 -1.58 -23.13
N LYS A 298 -1.24 -0.80 -23.60
CA LYS A 298 -1.00 0.60 -24.01
C LYS A 298 -1.14 1.53 -22.82
N LEU A 299 -0.02 2.07 -22.37
CA LEU A 299 0.11 2.88 -21.17
C LEU A 299 0.56 4.29 -21.54
N LEU A 300 -0.38 5.23 -21.69
CA LEU A 300 -0.17 6.67 -22.01
C LEU A 300 0.86 6.95 -23.13
N ALA A 301 2.18 6.79 -22.87
CA ALA A 301 3.29 7.02 -23.79
C ALA A 301 4.20 5.79 -24.05
N ARG A 302 3.91 4.60 -23.50
CA ARG A 302 4.71 3.37 -23.67
C ARG A 302 3.84 2.12 -23.84
N GLU A 303 4.40 1.11 -24.47
CA GLU A 303 3.77 -0.19 -24.66
C GLU A 303 4.51 -1.25 -23.83
N VAL A 304 3.79 -1.96 -22.96
CA VAL A 304 4.35 -3.05 -22.15
C VAL A 304 3.84 -4.38 -22.69
N SER A 305 4.74 -5.18 -23.27
CA SER A 305 4.41 -6.50 -23.81
C SER A 305 4.73 -7.60 -22.79
N LEU A 306 3.71 -8.37 -22.44
CA LEU A 306 3.81 -9.58 -21.62
C LEU A 306 3.65 -10.80 -22.53
N MET A 307 4.55 -11.78 -22.42
CA MET A 307 4.66 -12.86 -23.41
C MET A 307 3.62 -13.96 -23.23
N LYS A 308 3.20 -14.24 -21.99
CA LYS A 308 2.27 -15.33 -21.67
C LYS A 308 1.15 -14.81 -20.78
N THR A 309 -0.03 -14.62 -21.36
CA THR A 309 -1.23 -14.15 -20.65
C THR A 309 -2.46 -14.92 -21.10
N CYS A 310 -3.42 -15.15 -20.20
CA CYS A 310 -4.71 -15.76 -20.51
C CYS A 310 -5.80 -15.08 -19.66
N GLY A 311 -6.74 -14.36 -20.28
CA GLY A 311 -7.79 -13.65 -19.56
C GLY A 311 -7.22 -12.63 -18.57
N THR A 312 -7.45 -12.87 -17.28
CA THR A 312 -6.95 -12.06 -16.15
C THR A 312 -5.67 -12.61 -15.51
N ILE A 313 -5.05 -13.63 -16.09
CA ILE A 313 -3.83 -14.27 -15.56
C ILE A 313 -2.63 -13.88 -16.43
N ALA A 314 -1.53 -13.50 -15.80
CA ALA A 314 -0.25 -13.26 -16.47
C ALA A 314 0.85 -14.17 -15.91
N ASP A 315 1.70 -14.69 -16.80
CA ASP A 315 2.91 -15.42 -16.47
C ASP A 315 4.12 -14.66 -17.02
N CYS A 316 4.88 -14.08 -16.11
CA CYS A 316 5.91 -13.10 -16.41
C CYS A 316 7.23 -13.52 -15.77
N THR A 317 8.35 -13.17 -16.41
CA THR A 317 9.67 -13.30 -15.81
C THR A 317 10.06 -12.03 -15.06
N PHE A 318 11.02 -12.15 -14.14
CA PHE A 318 11.62 -11.01 -13.46
C PHE A 318 12.21 -9.99 -14.44
N GLU A 319 12.79 -10.45 -15.55
CA GLU A 319 13.37 -9.57 -16.58
C GLU A 319 12.30 -8.71 -17.26
N GLU A 320 11.13 -9.28 -17.56
CA GLU A 320 10.02 -8.55 -18.20
C GLU A 320 9.48 -7.44 -17.31
N LEU A 321 9.46 -7.66 -15.99
CA LEU A 321 8.87 -6.75 -15.02
C LEU A 321 9.88 -5.75 -14.44
N CYS A 322 11.10 -6.21 -14.10
CA CYS A 322 12.04 -5.44 -13.29
C CYS A 322 13.29 -4.99 -14.05
N ASP A 323 13.71 -5.63 -15.14
CA ASP A 323 14.88 -5.16 -15.92
C ASP A 323 14.51 -4.07 -16.93
N ARG A 324 13.25 -4.04 -17.38
CA ARG A 324 12.71 -2.97 -18.22
C ARG A 324 12.46 -1.69 -17.40
N PRO A 325 12.50 -0.49 -18.02
CA PRO A 325 12.26 0.79 -17.34
C PRO A 325 10.77 1.03 -17.04
N LEU A 326 10.15 0.11 -16.30
CA LEU A 326 8.79 0.22 -15.80
C LEU A 326 8.76 1.03 -14.49
N GLY A 327 7.65 1.72 -14.25
CA GLY A 327 7.41 2.51 -13.03
C GLY A 327 6.03 2.28 -12.43
N ALA A 328 5.72 3.01 -11.37
CA ALA A 328 4.48 2.84 -10.59
C ALA A 328 3.20 2.86 -11.45
N SER A 329 3.11 3.77 -12.42
CA SER A 329 1.94 3.86 -13.32
C SER A 329 1.69 2.58 -14.12
N ASP A 330 2.75 1.86 -14.46
CA ASP A 330 2.65 0.67 -15.32
C ASP A 330 2.19 -0.53 -14.50
N TYR A 331 2.75 -0.68 -13.30
CA TYR A 331 2.35 -1.73 -12.36
C TYR A 331 0.90 -1.57 -11.91
N LEU A 332 0.43 -0.32 -11.73
CA LEU A 332 -0.97 -0.03 -11.46
C LEU A 332 -1.91 -0.44 -12.59
N GLU A 333 -1.46 -0.39 -13.84
CA GLU A 333 -2.29 -0.84 -14.96
C GLU A 333 -2.28 -2.36 -15.09
N ILE A 334 -1.11 -2.98 -14.87
CA ILE A 334 -0.99 -4.45 -14.79
C ILE A 334 -1.92 -4.96 -13.67
N SER A 335 -1.95 -4.33 -12.50
CA SER A 335 -2.78 -4.76 -11.37
C SER A 335 -4.29 -4.57 -11.58
N ARG A 336 -4.68 -3.68 -12.50
CA ARG A 336 -6.08 -3.53 -12.93
C ARG A 336 -6.50 -4.61 -13.90
N GLN A 337 -5.62 -5.00 -14.82
CA GLN A 337 -5.94 -5.97 -15.88
C GLN A 337 -5.80 -7.42 -15.44
N PHE A 338 -4.87 -7.70 -14.53
CA PHE A 338 -4.59 -9.03 -14.04
C PHE A 338 -4.95 -9.16 -12.56
N ASP A 339 -5.59 -10.27 -12.22
CA ASP A 339 -5.94 -10.62 -10.84
C ASP A 339 -4.98 -11.67 -10.27
N THR A 340 -4.27 -12.40 -11.13
CA THR A 340 -3.27 -13.40 -10.77
C THR A 340 -2.02 -13.25 -11.64
N VAL A 341 -0.86 -13.13 -11.01
CA VAL A 341 0.42 -12.92 -11.72
C VAL A 341 1.48 -13.90 -11.21
N PHE A 342 2.04 -14.69 -12.12
CA PHE A 342 3.22 -15.49 -11.87
C PHE A 342 4.46 -14.62 -12.12
N ILE A 343 5.39 -14.60 -11.18
CA ILE A 343 6.67 -13.90 -11.27
C ILE A 343 7.77 -14.94 -11.20
N ARG A 344 8.35 -15.27 -12.36
CA ARG A 344 9.38 -16.30 -12.49
C ARG A 344 10.80 -15.75 -12.39
N ASN A 345 11.71 -16.59 -11.89
CA ASN A 345 13.15 -16.37 -11.90
C ASN A 345 13.57 -15.07 -11.18
N ILE A 346 13.03 -14.82 -9.99
CA ILE A 346 13.50 -13.70 -9.15
C ILE A 346 14.90 -14.05 -8.63
N PRO A 347 15.94 -13.31 -9.04
CA PRO A 347 17.30 -13.59 -8.61
C PRO A 347 17.53 -13.07 -7.19
N LEU A 348 18.64 -13.46 -6.58
CA LEU A 348 19.13 -12.78 -5.38
C LEU A 348 19.36 -11.28 -5.68
N LEU A 349 18.71 -10.41 -4.92
CA LEU A 349 18.78 -8.96 -5.10
C LEU A 349 19.94 -8.40 -4.27
N THR A 350 21.12 -8.47 -4.86
CA THR A 350 22.35 -7.85 -4.35
C THR A 350 22.40 -6.36 -4.66
N MET A 351 23.38 -5.64 -4.10
CA MET A 351 23.60 -4.21 -4.33
C MET A 351 23.72 -3.84 -5.82
N ASN A 352 24.21 -4.77 -6.66
CA ASN A 352 24.33 -4.57 -8.10
C ASN A 352 22.98 -4.56 -8.83
N LYS A 353 21.90 -5.04 -8.19
CA LYS A 353 20.53 -5.06 -8.72
C LYS A 353 19.59 -4.09 -7.97
N LYS A 354 20.15 -3.02 -7.38
CA LYS A 354 19.39 -2.04 -6.58
C LYS A 354 18.22 -1.39 -7.34
N THR A 355 18.39 -1.07 -8.61
CA THR A 355 17.31 -0.48 -9.43
C THR A 355 16.18 -1.47 -9.65
N GLN A 356 16.51 -2.74 -9.91
CA GLN A 356 15.57 -3.84 -10.05
C GLN A 356 14.85 -4.14 -8.74
N ALA A 357 15.58 -4.13 -7.61
CA ALA A 357 14.99 -4.31 -6.28
C ALA A 357 13.94 -3.24 -5.98
N ARG A 358 14.23 -1.96 -6.27
CA ARG A 358 13.24 -0.87 -6.12
C ARG A 358 12.01 -1.05 -7.02
N ARG A 359 12.22 -1.54 -8.25
CA ARG A 359 11.12 -1.87 -9.17
C ARG A 359 10.26 -3.01 -8.65
N LEU A 360 10.86 -4.06 -8.09
CA LEU A 360 10.13 -5.16 -7.45
C LEU A 360 9.32 -4.67 -6.25
N ILE A 361 9.89 -3.84 -5.38
CA ILE A 361 9.16 -3.23 -4.25
C ILE A 361 7.93 -2.47 -4.77
N THR A 362 8.11 -1.62 -5.79
CA THR A 362 7.01 -0.82 -6.36
C THR A 362 5.95 -1.71 -7.02
N LEU A 363 6.35 -2.80 -7.67
CA LEU A 363 5.45 -3.79 -8.27
C LEU A 363 4.60 -4.48 -7.21
N ILE A 364 5.24 -5.04 -6.18
CA ILE A 364 4.55 -5.72 -5.08
C ILE A 364 3.62 -4.75 -4.35
N ASP A 365 4.04 -3.49 -4.21
CA ASP A 365 3.18 -2.48 -3.61
C ASP A 365 1.89 -2.25 -4.41
N ALA A 366 2.01 -2.08 -5.73
CA ALA A 366 0.84 -1.91 -6.60
C ALA A 366 -0.06 -3.15 -6.59
N PHE A 367 0.53 -4.35 -6.55
CA PHE A 367 -0.20 -5.62 -6.53
C PHE A 367 -0.95 -5.83 -5.21
N TYR A 368 -0.28 -5.54 -4.08
CA TYR A 368 -0.87 -5.64 -2.76
C TYR A 368 -2.06 -4.68 -2.60
N ASP A 369 -1.91 -3.43 -3.01
CA ASP A 369 -2.96 -2.41 -2.92
C ASP A 369 -4.20 -2.77 -3.78
N HIS A 370 -4.00 -3.50 -4.88
CA HIS A 370 -5.08 -3.96 -5.77
C HIS A 370 -5.53 -5.40 -5.47
N LYS A 371 -5.04 -6.04 -4.40
CA LYS A 371 -5.36 -7.42 -4.03
C LYS A 371 -5.10 -8.43 -5.16
N VAL A 372 -4.01 -8.23 -5.91
CA VAL A 372 -3.55 -9.16 -6.95
C VAL A 372 -2.89 -10.36 -6.28
N ARG A 373 -3.25 -11.57 -6.72
CA ARG A 373 -2.66 -12.85 -6.31
C ARG A 373 -1.33 -13.06 -7.00
N VAL A 374 -0.32 -13.53 -6.26
CA VAL A 374 1.02 -13.76 -6.82
C VAL A 374 1.51 -15.18 -6.57
N VAL A 375 2.13 -15.76 -7.59
CA VAL A 375 2.88 -17.02 -7.51
C VAL A 375 4.34 -16.69 -7.85
N ILE A 376 5.27 -17.08 -6.99
CA ILE A 376 6.66 -16.64 -7.10
C ILE A 376 7.59 -17.84 -7.27
N LEU A 377 8.51 -17.74 -8.24
CA LEU A 377 9.70 -18.57 -8.35
C LEU A 377 10.93 -17.70 -8.14
N ALA A 378 11.70 -18.00 -7.10
CA ALA A 378 12.88 -17.23 -6.70
C ALA A 378 14.08 -18.13 -6.41
N ASP A 379 15.29 -17.58 -6.55
CA ASP A 379 16.52 -18.33 -6.29
C ASP A 379 16.77 -18.61 -4.81
N HIS A 380 16.20 -17.78 -3.92
CA HIS A 380 16.44 -17.80 -2.48
C HIS A 380 15.13 -17.71 -1.70
N PRO A 381 15.08 -18.16 -0.43
CA PRO A 381 13.93 -17.97 0.45
C PRO A 381 13.50 -16.51 0.55
N LEU A 382 12.20 -16.30 0.80
CA LEU A 382 11.60 -14.96 0.86
C LEU A 382 12.32 -14.02 1.84
N ASP A 383 12.78 -14.54 2.97
CA ASP A 383 13.44 -13.76 4.02
C ASP A 383 14.85 -13.31 3.62
N ASP A 384 15.48 -14.00 2.68
CA ASP A 384 16.87 -13.78 2.23
C ASP A 384 16.95 -13.19 0.82
N ILE A 385 15.82 -12.81 0.22
CA ILE A 385 15.77 -12.37 -1.18
C ILE A 385 16.48 -11.02 -1.41
N PHE A 386 16.56 -10.19 -0.37
CA PHE A 386 17.23 -8.88 -0.38
C PHE A 386 18.50 -8.94 0.48
N VAL A 387 19.67 -8.68 -0.10
CA VAL A 387 20.95 -8.64 0.63
C VAL A 387 21.30 -7.19 0.98
N HIS A 388 21.66 -6.92 2.24
CA HIS A 388 22.14 -5.62 2.72
C HIS A 388 23.55 -5.72 3.31
N ASP A 389 24.35 -4.66 3.19
CA ASP A 389 25.75 -4.58 3.68
C ASP A 389 25.94 -4.69 5.21
N GLY A 390 24.85 -4.88 5.98
CA GLY A 390 24.94 -5.09 7.43
C GLY A 390 25.76 -6.31 7.85
N ASP A 391 25.94 -7.29 6.95
CA ASP A 391 26.77 -8.48 7.18
C ASP A 391 28.23 -8.33 6.70
N HIS A 392 28.61 -7.19 6.12
CA HIS A 392 29.94 -6.92 5.57
C HIS A 392 30.66 -5.71 6.16
N GLU A 393 30.12 -5.07 7.20
CA GLU A 393 30.81 -3.95 7.90
C GLU A 393 32.21 -4.34 8.42
N HIS A 394 32.51 -5.63 8.61
CA HIS A 394 33.83 -6.07 9.04
C HIS A 394 34.92 -6.03 7.95
N HIS A 395 34.59 -6.12 6.67
CA HIS A 395 35.61 -6.14 5.60
C HIS A 395 35.85 -4.79 4.92
N HIS A 396 34.86 -3.90 4.92
CA HIS A 396 35.03 -2.57 4.34
C HIS A 396 35.90 -1.63 5.21
N HIS A 397 35.99 -1.88 6.52
CA HIS A 397 36.84 -1.11 7.43
C HIS A 397 38.33 -1.41 7.22
N GLU A 398 38.69 -2.65 6.84
CA GLU A 398 40.08 -3.05 6.61
C GLU A 398 40.68 -2.46 5.31
N LEU A 399 39.87 -2.32 4.26
CA LEU A 399 40.33 -1.79 2.96
C LEU A 399 40.42 -0.24 2.92
N MET A 400 39.66 0.45 3.76
CA MET A 400 39.62 1.92 3.80
C MET A 400 40.82 2.51 4.58
N ASP A 401 41.30 1.80 5.61
CA ASP A 401 42.50 2.19 6.37
C ASP A 401 43.79 2.07 5.54
N ASP A 402 43.87 1.11 4.62
CA ASP A 402 45.04 0.89 3.75
C ASP A 402 45.17 1.90 2.60
N LEU A 403 44.09 2.60 2.22
CA LEU A 403 44.07 3.51 1.06
C LEU A 403 44.08 5.01 1.43
N ASN A 404 44.09 5.36 2.72
CA ASN A 404 44.27 6.73 3.22
C ASN A 404 43.40 7.80 2.49
N LEU A 405 42.18 7.43 2.10
CA LEU A 405 41.23 8.33 1.48
C LEU A 405 40.55 9.17 2.55
N LYS A 406 40.58 10.50 2.38
CA LYS A 406 39.99 11.45 3.33
C LYS A 406 38.50 11.13 3.52
N LYS A 407 38.08 11.06 4.80
CA LYS A 407 36.71 10.81 5.28
C LYS A 407 35.63 11.67 4.61
N ASP A 408 36.00 12.79 4.01
CA ASP A 408 35.07 13.72 3.38
C ASP A 408 34.44 13.15 2.09
N ALA A 409 35.16 12.33 1.31
CA ALA A 409 34.61 11.69 0.10
C ALA A 409 33.75 10.45 0.40
N ALA A 410 33.98 9.78 1.54
CA ALA A 410 33.15 8.66 1.98
C ALA A 410 31.76 9.12 2.44
N SER A 411 31.65 10.37 2.91
CA SER A 411 30.36 10.96 3.27
C SER A 411 29.48 11.23 2.04
N GLU A 412 30.05 11.49 0.87
CA GLU A 412 29.31 11.59 -0.40
C GLU A 412 28.90 10.22 -0.97
N LEU A 413 29.50 9.12 -0.52
CA LEU A 413 29.02 7.77 -0.83
C LEU A 413 27.94 7.28 0.15
N SER A 414 27.79 7.92 1.32
CA SER A 414 26.68 7.70 2.27
C SER A 414 25.35 8.37 1.87
N ILE A 415 25.25 8.90 0.64
CA ILE A 415 24.09 9.66 0.12
C ILE A 415 22.80 8.81 0.01
N PHE A 416 22.86 7.48 0.10
CA PHE A 416 21.68 6.63 0.18
C PHE A 416 21.61 5.93 1.54
N SER A 417 20.78 6.44 2.45
CA SER A 417 20.62 5.84 3.77
C SER A 417 20.04 4.43 3.69
N GLY A 418 20.83 3.42 4.04
CA GLY A 418 20.43 2.01 4.06
C GLY A 418 19.16 1.72 4.86
N ALA A 419 18.86 2.52 5.89
CA ALA A 419 17.66 2.37 6.72
C ALA A 419 16.33 2.49 5.95
N GLU A 420 16.25 3.34 4.92
CA GLU A 420 15.04 3.45 4.09
C GLU A 420 14.83 2.22 3.21
N GLU A 421 15.93 1.67 2.70
CA GLU A 421 15.90 0.48 1.85
C GLU A 421 15.59 -0.77 2.67
N ILE A 422 16.21 -0.93 3.85
CA ILE A 422 15.88 -2.00 4.80
C ILE A 422 14.40 -1.98 5.13
N PHE A 423 13.85 -0.81 5.44
CA PHE A 423 12.43 -0.68 5.77
C PHE A 423 11.53 -1.08 4.58
N ALA A 424 11.89 -0.63 3.37
CA ALA A 424 11.15 -1.00 2.16
C ALA A 424 11.21 -2.52 1.91
N PHE A 425 12.36 -3.16 2.11
CA PHE A 425 12.53 -4.61 1.96
C PHE A 425 11.70 -5.40 2.98
N GLN A 426 11.79 -5.04 4.27
CA GLN A 426 10.98 -5.67 5.32
C GLN A 426 9.48 -5.55 5.03
N ARG A 427 9.04 -4.38 4.53
CA ARG A 427 7.65 -4.16 4.12
C ARG A 427 7.24 -5.05 2.96
N THR A 428 8.08 -5.19 1.94
CA THR A 428 7.81 -6.07 0.80
C THR A 428 7.76 -7.54 1.22
N VAL A 429 8.69 -8.01 2.05
CA VAL A 429 8.69 -9.37 2.59
C VAL A 429 7.41 -9.65 3.37
N SER A 430 7.04 -8.76 4.29
CA SER A 430 5.81 -8.85 5.08
C SER A 430 4.53 -8.91 4.20
N ARG A 431 4.45 -8.06 3.16
CA ARG A 431 3.34 -8.09 2.18
C ARG A 431 3.32 -9.40 1.42
N LEU A 432 4.47 -9.87 0.93
CA LEU A 432 4.58 -11.14 0.22
C LEU A 432 4.16 -12.31 1.08
N THR A 433 4.51 -12.33 2.37
CA THR A 433 4.04 -13.36 3.31
C THR A 433 2.53 -13.37 3.42
N GLU A 434 1.88 -12.21 3.56
CA GLU A 434 0.41 -12.11 3.60
C GLU A 434 -0.22 -12.58 2.28
N MET A 435 0.39 -12.27 1.15
CA MET A 435 -0.07 -12.71 -0.17
C MET A 435 -0.01 -14.23 -0.38
N GLN A 436 0.67 -14.99 0.50
CA GLN A 436 0.67 -16.46 0.48
C GLN A 436 -0.46 -17.10 1.31
N THR A 437 -1.30 -16.29 1.96
CA THR A 437 -2.37 -16.77 2.86
C THR A 437 -3.67 -17.04 2.10
N GLU A 438 -4.45 -18.01 2.58
CA GLU A 438 -5.75 -18.40 2.00
C GLU A 438 -6.73 -17.22 1.95
N GLU A 439 -6.80 -16.46 3.04
CA GLU A 439 -7.65 -15.27 3.16
C GLU A 439 -7.36 -14.24 2.07
N TYR A 440 -6.07 -13.91 1.84
CA TYR A 440 -5.69 -12.96 0.80
C TYR A 440 -6.07 -13.46 -0.61
N TRP A 441 -5.96 -14.77 -0.86
CA TRP A 441 -6.33 -15.38 -2.14
C TRP A 441 -7.84 -15.41 -2.38
N LEU A 442 -8.64 -15.53 -1.32
CA LEU A 442 -10.09 -15.43 -1.37
C LEU A 442 -10.53 -13.98 -1.63
N GLU A 443 -9.94 -13.01 -0.92
CA GLU A 443 -10.22 -11.58 -1.14
C GLU A 443 -9.86 -11.10 -2.55
N GLY A 444 -8.75 -11.62 -3.09
CA GLY A 444 -8.27 -11.28 -4.43
C GLY A 444 -9.01 -11.95 -5.58
N ASP A 445 -9.98 -12.84 -5.31
CA ASP A 445 -10.70 -13.55 -6.36
C ASP A 445 -11.78 -12.68 -7.02
N ARG A 446 -11.44 -12.11 -8.19
CA ARG A 446 -12.34 -11.26 -8.97
C ARG A 446 -13.32 -12.04 -9.85
N SER A 447 -13.24 -13.38 -9.84
CA SER A 447 -14.11 -14.25 -10.66
C SER A 447 -15.60 -14.07 -10.35
N THR A 448 -15.95 -13.63 -9.14
CA THR A 448 -17.34 -13.43 -8.70
C THR A 448 -17.94 -12.07 -9.11
N ILE A 449 -17.11 -11.10 -9.48
CA ILE A 449 -17.54 -9.71 -9.79
C ILE A 449 -18.08 -9.59 -11.24
N THR A 450 -17.88 -10.63 -12.07
CA THR A 450 -18.25 -10.60 -13.51
C THR A 450 -19.54 -11.38 -13.79
N THR A 451 -20.59 -11.15 -12.99
CA THR A 451 -21.94 -11.66 -13.30
C THR A 451 -22.95 -10.54 -13.48
#